data_AF-X0V0E9-F1
#
_entry.id   AF-X0V0E9-F1
#
_cell.length_a   1.000
_cell.length_b   1.000
_cell.length_c   1.000
_cell.angle_alpha   90.00
_cell.angle_beta   90.00
_cell.angle_gamma   90.00
#
_symmetry.space_group_name_H-M   'P 1'
#
loop_
_entity.id
_entity.type
_entity.pdbx_description
1 polymer ?
#
loop_
_entity_poly.entity_id
_entity_poly.type
_entity_poly.pdbx_seq_one_letter_code
_entity_poly.pdbx_strand_id
1 'polypeptide(L)'
;YSPSSSGEYTVSAEATRDDQFLGRDSCHFHAHSLDLELEDPIADLKLLRRISAVTKEAGGRYYHYLQADELFHNLEERGEPLKLTTRKRRDIWDSWPLFALFAACVVAEWTLRKWKGLV
;
A
#
# COMPACT_ATOMS: atom_id res chain seq x y z
N TYR A 1 33.59 17.13 -1.48
CA TYR A 1 32.89 15.83 -1.41
C TYR A 1 31.88 15.93 -0.28
N SER A 2 30.61 15.60 -0.51
CA SER A 2 29.58 15.55 0.55
C SER A 2 29.15 14.08 0.69
N PRO A 3 29.25 13.48 1.89
CA PRO A 3 28.82 12.10 2.10
C PRO A 3 27.30 11.97 1.87
N SER A 4 26.89 10.90 1.17
CA SER A 4 25.49 10.64 0.80
C SER A 4 24.71 9.84 1.84
N SER A 5 25.36 9.41 2.92
CA SER A 5 24.77 8.64 4.02
C SER A 5 25.33 9.10 5.36
N SER A 6 24.54 8.97 6.42
CA SER A 6 25.06 9.17 7.78
C SER A 6 26.06 8.08 8.12
N GLY A 7 27.13 8.44 8.81
CA GLY A 7 28.16 7.49 9.20
C GLY A 7 29.48 8.12 9.59
N GLU A 8 30.40 7.28 10.00
CA GLU A 8 31.76 7.67 10.34
C GLU A 8 32.65 7.59 9.10
N TYR A 9 33.35 8.67 8.81
CA TYR A 9 34.20 8.79 7.62
C TYR A 9 35.63 9.11 8.05
N THR A 10 36.58 8.48 7.37
CA THR A 10 38.00 8.78 7.50
C THR A 10 38.48 9.37 6.18
N VAL A 11 39.06 10.56 6.23
CA VAL A 11 39.72 11.16 5.07
C VAL A 11 41.21 11.16 5.32
N SER A 12 41.95 10.57 4.38
CA SER A 12 43.41 10.58 4.35
C SER A 12 43.90 11.52 3.25
N ALA A 13 44.83 12.40 3.57
CA ALA A 13 45.51 13.27 2.62
C ALA A 13 46.98 12.87 2.53
N GLU A 14 47.50 12.80 1.30
CA GLU A 14 48.90 12.52 1.02
C GLU A 14 49.53 13.75 0.36
N ALA A 15 50.69 14.16 0.86
CA ALA A 15 51.48 15.21 0.27
C ALA A 15 52.63 14.61 -0.52
N THR A 16 52.75 15.00 -1.79
CA THR A 16 53.88 14.67 -2.66
C THR A 16 54.49 15.95 -3.24
N ARG A 17 55.81 15.94 -3.47
CA ARG A 17 56.52 17.00 -4.19
C ARG A 17 57.56 16.36 -5.10
N ASP A 18 57.54 16.70 -6.38
CA ASP A 18 58.44 16.13 -7.39
C ASP A 18 58.43 14.58 -7.38
N ASP A 19 57.22 14.00 -7.32
CA ASP A 19 56.96 12.56 -7.14
C ASP A 19 57.53 11.92 -5.85
N GLN A 20 58.08 12.72 -4.94
CA GLN A 20 58.56 12.26 -3.64
C GLN A 20 57.48 12.43 -2.57
N PHE A 21 57.16 11.33 -1.87
CA PHE A 21 56.21 11.32 -0.77
C PHE A 21 56.75 12.10 0.44
N LEU A 22 56.00 13.10 0.88
CA LEU A 22 56.34 13.98 1.99
C LEU A 22 55.63 13.60 3.31
N GLY A 23 54.48 12.93 3.21
CA GLY A 23 53.72 12.49 4.39
C GLY A 23 52.26 12.21 4.09
N ARG A 24 51.61 11.51 5.03
CA ARG A 24 50.17 11.24 5.03
C ARG A 24 49.61 11.65 6.38
N ASP A 25 48.45 12.29 6.35
CA ASP A 25 47.66 12.59 7.55
C ASP A 25 46.23 12.12 7.36
N SER A 26 45.52 11.86 8.45
CA SER A 26 44.13 11.41 8.42
C SER A 26 43.29 12.05 9.52
N CYS A 27 42.06 12.42 9.19
CA CYS A 27 41.08 12.89 10.15
C CYS A 27 39.79 12.07 10.09
N HIS A 28 39.12 11.98 11.24
CA HIS A 28 37.82 11.33 11.39
C HIS A 28 36.72 12.39 11.54
N PHE A 29 35.62 12.20 10.84
CA PHE A 29 34.42 13.02 11.03
C PHE A 29 33.17 12.16 10.97
N HIS A 30 32.19 12.54 11.78
CA HIS A 30 30.88 11.90 11.79
C HIS A 30 29.92 12.74 10.95
N ALA A 31 29.38 12.15 9.87
CA ALA A 31 28.36 12.79 9.06
C ALA A 31 26.98 12.48 9.66
N HIS A 32 26.32 13.50 10.19
CA HIS A 32 24.92 13.41 10.59
C HIS A 32 24.03 13.68 9.37
N SER A 33 23.06 12.80 9.10
CA SER A 33 21.92 13.17 8.28
C SER A 33 20.98 14.01 9.12
N LEU A 34 20.78 15.27 8.74
CA LEU A 34 19.73 16.10 9.34
C LEU A 34 18.39 15.47 8.99
N ASP A 35 17.62 15.09 10.02
CA ASP A 35 16.26 14.62 9.84
C ASP A 35 15.40 15.87 9.67
N LEU A 36 15.17 16.26 8.41
CA LEU A 36 14.50 17.52 8.07
C LEU A 36 13.10 17.61 8.72
N GLU A 37 12.45 16.48 8.93
CA GLU A 37 11.15 16.37 9.63
C GLU A 37 11.22 16.68 11.14
N LEU A 38 12.41 16.54 11.76
CA LEU A 38 12.64 16.94 13.15
C LEU A 38 12.95 18.44 13.29
N GLU A 39 13.48 19.07 12.25
CA GLU A 39 13.78 20.52 12.24
C GLU A 39 12.54 21.36 11.89
N ASP A 40 11.78 20.94 10.86
CA ASP A 40 10.50 21.56 10.50
C ASP A 40 9.42 20.47 10.31
N PRO A 41 8.51 20.31 11.29
CA PRO A 41 7.46 19.31 11.21
C PRO A 41 6.32 19.73 10.26
N ILE A 42 6.39 20.90 9.62
CA ILE A 42 5.35 21.39 8.71
C ILE A 42 5.58 20.79 7.32
N ALA A 43 4.52 20.20 6.76
CA ALA A 43 4.54 19.64 5.42
C ALA A 43 4.91 20.70 4.35
N ASP A 44 5.95 20.44 3.55
CA ASP A 44 6.29 21.25 2.38
C ASP A 44 5.32 20.98 1.21
N LEU A 45 4.22 21.72 1.21
CA LEU A 45 3.21 21.65 0.15
C LEU A 45 3.75 22.08 -1.23
N LYS A 46 4.80 22.90 -1.29
CA LYS A 46 5.41 23.31 -2.56
C LYS A 46 6.19 22.14 -3.16
N LEU A 47 6.97 21.45 -2.33
CA LEU A 47 7.68 20.24 -2.73
C LEU A 47 6.71 19.15 -3.18
N LEU A 48 5.65 18.90 -2.40
CA LEU A 48 4.64 17.88 -2.72
C LEU A 48 3.94 18.18 -4.06
N ARG A 49 3.58 19.45 -4.30
CA ARG A 49 3.02 19.88 -5.58
C ARG A 49 4.01 19.69 -6.73
N ARG A 50 5.28 20.03 -6.54
CA ARG A 50 6.32 19.86 -7.56
C ARG A 50 6.53 18.38 -7.91
N ILE A 51 6.67 17.51 -6.91
CA ILE A 51 6.90 16.08 -7.12
C ILE A 51 5.70 15.47 -7.84
N SER A 52 4.47 15.76 -7.38
CA SER A 52 3.25 15.25 -8.04
C SER A 52 3.12 15.70 -9.50
N ALA A 53 3.58 16.92 -9.83
CA ALA A 53 3.58 17.41 -11.21
C ALA A 53 4.61 16.68 -12.07
N VAL A 54 5.79 16.38 -11.52
CA VAL A 54 6.84 15.61 -12.22
C VAL A 54 6.40 14.17 -12.44
N THR A 55 5.73 13.55 -11.47
CA THR A 55 5.27 12.16 -11.55
C THR A 55 3.88 12.00 -12.19
N LYS A 56 3.36 13.06 -12.80
CA LYS A 56 2.00 13.09 -13.37
C LYS A 56 1.76 11.99 -14.40
N GLU A 57 2.76 11.67 -15.22
CA GLU A 57 2.69 10.58 -16.20
C GLU A 57 2.55 9.20 -15.55
N ALA A 58 3.17 9.01 -14.39
CA ALA A 58 3.05 7.80 -13.57
C ALA A 58 1.81 7.80 -12.66
N GLY A 59 0.92 8.80 -12.79
CA GLY A 59 -0.31 8.92 -12.00
C GLY A 59 -0.21 9.85 -10.78
N GLY A 60 0.91 10.55 -10.59
CA GLY A 60 1.07 11.55 -9.53
C GLY A 60 0.04 12.69 -9.64
N ARG A 61 -0.64 13.00 -8.53
CA ARG A 61 -1.57 14.12 -8.42
C ARG A 61 -1.52 14.75 -7.03
N TYR A 62 -1.65 16.07 -6.99
CA TYR A 62 -1.76 16.84 -5.76
C TYR A 62 -3.25 17.00 -5.41
N TYR A 63 -3.62 16.67 -4.17
CA TYR A 63 -4.93 16.98 -3.61
C TYR A 63 -4.74 17.81 -2.35
N HIS A 64 -5.46 18.92 -2.25
CA HIS A 64 -5.51 19.69 -1.02
C HIS A 64 -6.41 18.98 0.00
N TYR A 65 -6.19 19.19 1.31
CA TYR A 65 -6.95 18.48 2.35
C TYR A 65 -8.48 18.72 2.25
N LEU A 66 -8.88 19.92 1.81
CA LEU A 66 -10.29 20.28 1.57
C LEU A 66 -10.92 19.54 0.38
N GLN A 67 -10.12 18.94 -0.48
CA GLN A 67 -10.55 18.24 -1.70
C GLN A 67 -10.24 16.74 -1.58
N ALA A 68 -10.13 16.21 -0.37
CA ALA A 68 -9.86 14.80 -0.13
C ALA A 68 -10.93 13.89 -0.77
N ASP A 69 -12.17 14.36 -0.90
CA ASP A 69 -13.26 13.62 -1.53
C ASP A 69 -12.98 13.34 -3.02
N GLU A 70 -12.34 14.27 -3.72
CA GLU A 70 -11.95 14.10 -5.13
C GLU A 70 -10.94 12.97 -5.32
N LEU A 71 -10.08 12.71 -4.32
CA LEU A 71 -9.11 11.62 -4.36
C LEU A 71 -9.84 10.27 -4.43
N PHE A 72 -10.85 10.06 -3.58
CA PHE A 72 -11.60 8.80 -3.55
C PHE A 72 -12.36 8.56 -4.85
N HIS A 73 -12.97 9.62 -5.39
CA HIS A 73 -13.66 9.52 -6.69
C HIS A 73 -12.70 9.15 -7.82
N ASN A 74 -11.53 9.79 -7.89
CA ASN A 74 -10.51 9.46 -8.89
C ASN A 74 -9.93 8.04 -8.72
N LEU A 75 -9.83 7.54 -7.48
CA LEU A 75 -9.39 6.17 -7.20
C LEU A 75 -10.44 5.13 -7.61
N GLU A 76 -11.73 5.44 -7.46
CA GLU A 76 -12.82 4.57 -7.89
C GLU A 76 -12.88 4.45 -9.42
N GLU A 77 -12.66 5.56 -10.15
CA GLU A 77 -12.62 5.56 -11.61
C GLU A 77 -11.39 4.85 -12.21
N ARG A 78 -10.22 4.96 -11.54
CA ARG A 78 -8.94 4.45 -12.05
C ARG A 78 -8.52 3.11 -11.46
N GLY A 79 -9.12 2.72 -10.34
CA GLY A 79 -8.85 1.45 -9.71
C GLY A 79 -9.36 0.34 -10.61
N GLU A 80 -8.46 -0.47 -11.17
CA GLU A 80 -8.88 -1.81 -11.56
C GLU A 80 -9.51 -2.45 -10.33
N PRO A 81 -10.72 -3.04 -10.44
CA PRO A 81 -11.36 -3.66 -9.31
C PRO A 81 -10.39 -4.68 -8.74
N LEU A 82 -9.86 -4.39 -7.55
CA LEU A 82 -8.93 -5.25 -6.86
C LEU A 82 -9.68 -6.58 -6.73
N LYS A 83 -9.29 -7.57 -7.55
CA LYS A 83 -9.90 -8.90 -7.54
C LYS A 83 -9.44 -9.60 -6.27
N LEU A 84 -10.02 -9.19 -5.15
CA LEU A 84 -9.93 -9.88 -3.89
C LEU A 84 -10.60 -11.22 -4.11
N THR A 85 -9.79 -12.25 -4.32
CA THR A 85 -10.24 -13.64 -4.39
C THR A 85 -10.59 -14.11 -2.99
N THR A 86 -11.63 -13.51 -2.40
CA THR A 86 -12.20 -13.97 -1.15
C THR A 86 -12.84 -15.32 -1.42
N ARG A 87 -12.27 -16.37 -0.82
CA ARG A 87 -12.86 -17.70 -0.80
C ARG A 87 -14.14 -17.66 0.04
N LYS A 88 -15.26 -17.31 -0.58
CA LYS A 88 -16.57 -17.34 0.07
C LYS A 88 -17.01 -18.79 0.23
N ARG A 89 -16.92 -19.33 1.45
CA ARG A 89 -17.53 -20.61 1.80
C ARG A 89 -19.05 -20.41 1.75
N ARG A 90 -19.70 -20.96 0.73
CA ARG A 90 -21.16 -21.01 0.66
C ARG A 90 -21.60 -22.32 1.30
N ASP A 91 -22.17 -22.23 2.49
CA ASP A 91 -22.73 -23.40 3.16
C ASP A 91 -24.02 -23.78 2.42
N ILE A 92 -23.93 -24.89 1.69
CA ILE A 92 -25.01 -25.42 0.86
C ILE A 92 -26.22 -25.76 1.74
N TRP A 93 -25.96 -26.16 2.99
CA TRP A 93 -26.92 -26.53 4.02
C TRP A 93 -27.81 -25.38 4.51
N ASP A 94 -27.34 -24.13 4.44
CA ASP A 94 -28.10 -22.94 4.84
C ASP A 94 -28.75 -22.26 3.61
N SER A 95 -29.24 -23.08 2.68
CA SER A 95 -29.92 -22.57 1.49
C SER A 95 -31.40 -22.93 1.54
N TRP A 96 -32.25 -21.92 1.38
CA TRP A 96 -33.70 -22.08 1.30
C TRP A 96 -34.19 -23.15 0.28
N PRO A 97 -33.48 -23.45 -0.84
CA PRO A 97 -33.91 -24.50 -1.76
C PRO A 97 -33.86 -25.90 -1.14
N LEU A 98 -32.90 -26.20 -0.26
CA LEU A 98 -32.86 -27.50 0.44
C LEU A 98 -34.07 -27.67 1.36
N PHE A 99 -34.45 -26.61 2.06
CA PHE A 99 -35.65 -26.61 2.88
C PHE A 99 -36.91 -26.80 2.03
N ALA A 100 -37.03 -26.09 0.91
CA ALA A 100 -38.15 -26.23 -0.02
C ALA A 100 -38.25 -27.65 -0.60
N LEU A 101 -37.12 -28.26 -0.97
CA LEU A 101 -37.06 -29.65 -1.44
C LEU A 101 -37.56 -30.62 -0.36
N PHE A 102 -37.08 -30.47 0.87
CA PHE A 102 -37.51 -31.30 2.00
C PHE A 102 -39.02 -31.16 2.28
N ALA A 103 -39.52 -29.92 2.33
CA ALA A 103 -40.95 -29.66 2.50
C ALA A 103 -41.78 -30.27 1.35
N ALA A 104 -41.30 -30.16 0.11
CA ALA A 104 -41.96 -30.78 -1.04
C ALA A 104 -42.03 -32.31 -0.93
N CYS A 105 -40.97 -32.97 -0.45
CA CYS A 105 -40.99 -34.41 -0.19
C CYS A 105 -42.02 -34.79 0.88
N VAL A 106 -42.10 -34.05 1.99
CA VAL A 106 -43.08 -34.30 3.06
C VAL A 106 -44.51 -34.08 2.56
N VAL A 107 -44.74 -33.02 1.79
CA VAL A 107 -46.05 -32.74 1.18
C VAL A 107 -46.41 -33.82 0.17
N ALA A 108 -45.47 -34.26 -0.67
CA ALA A 108 -45.68 -35.33 -1.64
C ALA A 108 -45.97 -36.67 -0.96
N GLU A 109 -45.27 -36.98 0.14
CA GLU A 109 -45.55 -38.17 0.93
C GLU A 109 -46.95 -38.08 1.56
N TRP A 110 -47.31 -36.93 2.13
CA TRP A 110 -48.64 -36.71 2.69
C TRP A 110 -49.75 -36.84 1.64
N THR A 111 -49.58 -36.25 0.44
CA THR A 111 -50.57 -36.37 -0.63
C THR A 111 -50.68 -37.80 -1.13
N LEU A 112 -49.57 -38.52 -1.31
CA LEU A 112 -49.57 -39.94 -1.66
C LEU A 112 -50.25 -40.79 -0.58
N ARG A 113 -50.00 -40.52 0.70
CA ARG A 113 -50.64 -41.21 1.83
C ARG A 113 -52.15 -40.97 1.87
N LYS A 114 -52.58 -39.73 1.63
CA LYS A 114 -53.98 -39.35 1.53
C LYS A 114 -54.68 -40.03 0.34
N TRP A 115 -53.97 -40.19 -0.77
CA TRP A 115 -54.50 -40.85 -1.96
C TRP A 115 -54.63 -42.37 -1.79
N LYS A 116 -53.76 -42.98 -0.98
CA LYS A 116 -53.82 -44.40 -0.64
C LYS A 116 -54.71 -44.73 0.56
N GLY A 117 -55.40 -43.74 1.14
CA GLY A 117 -56.38 -43.95 2.22
C GLY A 117 -55.78 -44.44 3.55
N LEU A 118 -54.48 -44.19 3.79
CA LEU A 118 -53.80 -44.59 5.02
C LEU A 118 -53.88 -43.54 6.15
N VAL A 119 -54.65 -42.47 5.95
CA VAL A 119 -55.20 -41.53 6.95
C VAL A 119 -56.51 -40.99 6.40
#